data_AF-A0A8H7YTJ3-F1
#
_entry.id   AF-A0A8H7YTJ3-F1
#
_cell.length_a   1.000
_cell.length_b   1.000
_cell.length_c   1.000
_cell.angle_alpha   90.00
_cell.angle_beta   90.00
_cell.angle_gamma   90.00
#
_symmetry.space_group_name_H-M   'P 1'
#
loop_
_entity.id
_entity.type
_entity.pdbx_description
1 polymer ?
#
loop_
_entity_poly.entity_id
_entity_poly.type
_entity_poly.pdbx_seq_one_letter_code
_entity_poly.pdbx_strand_id
1 'polypeptide(L)'
;MVLQGLEYLHSECHVIHTDLKSDNILVGLRDESILEIVAHEEFEHPLPQKILEDRIIYLSRNGLGLQTKGIGRPVITDFGLAVCGDVSHLYYHTIQPDDYRAPEIILTAGWSYSADIWNVGVLLWDLLEKDGIFEALNPHKMEYTSERHLAHMIALLGPPPKELLDQGSETTKYFDHSGAFRYPELIPEGLSLVDSLNQIEGEDKVSFLDFIMRMLRWQPEECSSAKDLLADPWLRIS
;
A
#
# COMPACT_ATOMS: atom_id res chain seq x y z
N MET A 1 -1.84 5.65 14.08
CA MET A 1 -3.14 6.25 13.70
C MET A 1 -3.84 5.45 12.62
N VAL A 2 -3.26 5.28 11.42
CA VAL A 2 -3.82 4.38 10.39
C VAL A 2 -3.95 2.95 10.93
N LEU A 3 -2.89 2.41 11.54
CA LEU A 3 -2.94 1.09 12.20
C LEU A 3 -3.97 0.98 13.34
N GLN A 4 -4.34 2.09 14.01
CA GLN A 4 -5.39 2.06 15.03
C GLN A 4 -6.77 1.96 14.40
N GLY A 5 -7.00 2.69 13.31
CA GLY A 5 -8.21 2.54 12.51
C GLY A 5 -8.32 1.13 11.94
N LEU A 6 -7.22 0.59 11.42
CA LEU A 6 -7.20 -0.75 10.84
C LEU A 6 -7.41 -1.83 11.89
N GLU A 7 -6.78 -1.71 13.06
CA GLU A 7 -7.02 -2.65 14.17
C GLU A 7 -8.49 -2.65 14.56
N TYR A 8 -9.12 -1.49 14.74
CA TYR A 8 -10.55 -1.39 15.01
C TYR A 8 -11.42 -2.01 13.90
N LEU A 9 -11.09 -1.78 12.62
CA LEU A 9 -11.79 -2.39 11.49
C LEU A 9 -11.70 -3.91 11.53
N HIS A 10 -10.54 -4.46 11.84
CA HIS A 10 -10.29 -5.90 11.84
C HIS A 10 -10.91 -6.59 13.06
N SER A 11 -10.74 -6.02 14.26
CA SER A 11 -11.10 -6.66 15.53
C SER A 11 -12.54 -6.41 15.97
N GLU A 12 -13.05 -5.19 15.78
CA GLU A 12 -14.39 -4.79 16.28
C GLU A 12 -15.44 -4.77 15.17
N CYS A 13 -15.08 -4.30 13.97
CA CYS A 13 -16.02 -4.22 12.85
C CYS A 13 -16.06 -5.50 12.00
N HIS A 14 -15.01 -6.31 12.07
CA HIS A 14 -14.77 -7.44 11.18
C HIS A 14 -14.91 -7.06 9.69
N VAL A 15 -14.21 -6.01 9.29
CA VAL A 15 -14.18 -5.48 7.92
C VAL A 15 -12.76 -5.57 7.38
N ILE A 16 -12.63 -6.02 6.12
CA ILE A 16 -11.38 -5.96 5.35
C ILE A 16 -11.56 -4.86 4.31
N HIS A 17 -10.64 -3.90 4.25
CA HIS A 17 -10.75 -2.70 3.42
C HIS A 17 -10.50 -2.99 1.94
N THR A 18 -9.51 -3.83 1.62
CA THR A 18 -9.13 -4.34 0.29
C THR A 18 -8.53 -3.33 -0.70
N ASP A 19 -8.62 -2.03 -0.42
CA ASP A 19 -8.08 -0.95 -1.25
C ASP A 19 -7.31 0.10 -0.42
N LEU A 20 -6.47 -0.32 0.54
CA LEU A 20 -5.68 0.65 1.31
C LEU A 20 -4.52 1.19 0.46
N LYS A 21 -4.54 2.51 0.24
CA LYS A 21 -3.52 3.28 -0.48
C LYS A 21 -3.57 4.74 -0.02
N SER A 22 -2.60 5.55 -0.46
CA SER A 22 -2.50 6.97 -0.07
C SER A 22 -3.76 7.77 -0.39
N ASP A 23 -4.41 7.51 -1.54
CA ASP A 23 -5.67 8.17 -1.94
C ASP A 23 -6.82 7.94 -0.94
N ASN A 24 -6.80 6.80 -0.25
CA ASN A 24 -7.84 6.38 0.69
C ASN A 24 -7.49 6.71 2.15
N ILE A 25 -6.45 7.53 2.36
CA ILE A 25 -6.11 8.10 3.66
C ILE A 25 -6.31 9.61 3.60
N LEU A 26 -7.41 10.07 4.18
CA LEU A 26 -7.65 11.51 4.32
C LEU A 26 -6.93 12.04 5.54
N VAL A 27 -6.38 13.24 5.42
CA VAL A 27 -5.73 13.91 6.53
C VAL A 27 -6.53 15.15 6.89
N GLY A 28 -7.05 15.17 8.13
CA GLY A 28 -7.81 16.32 8.61
C GLY A 28 -6.97 17.60 8.65
N LEU A 29 -7.61 18.76 8.65
CA LEU A 29 -6.95 20.04 8.89
C LEU A 29 -7.04 20.37 10.38
N ARG A 30 -5.91 20.71 11.02
CA ARG A 30 -5.92 21.31 12.37
C ARG A 30 -6.11 22.81 12.33
N ASP A 31 -5.52 23.44 11.32
CA ASP A 31 -5.64 24.86 11.08
C ASP A 31 -6.64 25.07 9.94
N GLU A 32 -7.90 25.34 10.30
CA GLU A 32 -8.97 25.58 9.34
C GLU A 32 -8.85 26.94 8.65
N SER A 33 -8.02 27.87 9.15
CA SER A 33 -7.80 29.18 8.51
C SER A 33 -7.23 29.05 7.10
N ILE A 34 -6.59 27.91 6.79
CA ILE A 34 -6.12 27.60 5.44
C ILE A 34 -7.28 27.55 4.43
N LEU A 35 -8.48 27.16 4.84
CA LEU A 35 -9.65 27.13 3.97
C LEU A 35 -10.05 28.53 3.54
N GLU A 36 -9.96 29.52 4.45
CA GLU A 36 -10.21 30.93 4.12
C GLU A 36 -9.14 31.48 3.17
N ILE A 37 -7.87 31.13 3.40
CA ILE A 37 -6.77 31.52 2.51
C ILE A 37 -6.98 30.95 1.11
N VAL A 38 -7.29 29.65 1.01
CA VAL A 38 -7.55 28.98 -0.28
C VAL A 38 -8.75 29.59 -1.00
N ALA A 39 -9.84 29.87 -0.27
CA ALA A 39 -11.02 30.51 -0.85
C ALA A 39 -10.72 31.93 -1.36
N HIS A 40 -9.93 32.70 -0.61
CA HIS A 40 -9.51 34.04 -1.00
C HIS A 40 -8.58 34.00 -2.23
N GLU A 41 -7.60 33.10 -2.24
CA GLU A 41 -6.72 32.91 -3.39
C GLU A 41 -7.46 32.44 -4.64
N GLU A 42 -8.46 31.56 -4.50
CA GLU A 42 -9.26 31.10 -5.63
C GLU A 42 -10.16 32.21 -6.18
N PHE A 43 -10.59 33.14 -5.32
CA PHE A 43 -11.33 34.33 -5.74
C PHE A 43 -10.45 35.34 -6.49
N GLU A 44 -9.27 35.66 -5.95
CA GLU A 44 -8.34 36.65 -6.54
C GLU A 44 -7.59 36.08 -7.76
N HIS A 45 -7.26 34.79 -7.72
CA HIS A 45 -6.43 34.09 -8.70
C HIS A 45 -7.04 32.71 -9.03
N PRO A 46 -8.18 32.68 -9.74
CA PRO A 46 -8.87 31.44 -10.05
C PRO A 46 -8.01 30.50 -10.89
N LEU A 47 -8.00 29.22 -10.53
CA LEU A 47 -7.37 28.19 -11.32
C LEU A 47 -8.15 27.95 -12.61
N PRO A 48 -7.56 27.30 -13.64
CA PRO A 48 -8.25 26.95 -14.86
C PRO A 48 -9.59 26.25 -14.61
N GLN A 49 -10.63 26.71 -15.31
CA GLN A 49 -11.99 26.17 -15.21
C GLN A 49 -12.45 25.70 -16.58
N LYS A 50 -13.14 24.56 -16.61
CA LYS A 50 -13.83 24.06 -17.81
C LYS A 50 -15.32 24.30 -17.64
N ILE A 51 -15.85 25.20 -18.46
CA ILE A 51 -17.28 25.54 -18.46
C ILE A 51 -18.00 24.60 -19.42
N LEU A 52 -19.00 23.89 -18.91
CA LEU A 52 -19.94 23.07 -19.66
C LEU A 52 -21.34 23.70 -19.55
N GLU A 53 -22.31 23.22 -20.33
CA GLU A 53 -23.68 23.76 -20.33
C GLU A 53 -24.38 23.60 -18.97
N ASP A 54 -24.07 22.52 -18.23
CA ASP A 54 -24.71 22.12 -16.98
C ASP A 54 -23.86 22.39 -15.72
N ARG A 55 -22.55 22.60 -15.87
CA ARG A 55 -21.63 22.72 -14.74
C ARG A 55 -20.31 23.40 -15.09
N ILE A 56 -19.60 23.83 -14.06
CA ILE A 56 -18.22 24.28 -14.15
C ILE A 56 -17.35 23.24 -13.43
N ILE A 57 -16.28 22.80 -14.10
CA ILE A 57 -15.28 21.92 -13.52
C ILE A 57 -14.07 22.79 -13.17
N TYR A 58 -13.75 22.87 -11.88
CA TYR A 58 -12.62 23.62 -11.37
C TYR A 58 -11.41 22.70 -11.26
N LEU A 59 -10.24 23.17 -11.70
CA LEU A 59 -9.00 22.50 -11.35
C LEU A 59 -8.76 22.63 -9.84
N SER A 60 -8.50 21.51 -9.17
CA SER A 60 -8.22 21.51 -7.73
C SER A 60 -6.93 22.26 -7.42
N ARG A 61 -6.95 23.07 -6.36
CA ARG A 61 -5.73 23.70 -5.82
C ARG A 61 -4.99 22.68 -4.95
N ASN A 62 -3.85 22.22 -5.45
CA ASN A 62 -2.98 21.28 -4.75
C ASN A 62 -1.90 22.03 -3.97
N GLY A 63 -1.38 21.40 -2.91
CA GLY A 63 -0.25 21.94 -2.15
C GLY A 63 -0.61 23.13 -1.27
N LEU A 64 -1.45 22.88 -0.25
CA LEU A 64 -1.95 23.89 0.70
C LEU A 64 -0.88 24.54 1.60
N GLY A 65 0.42 24.34 1.32
CA GLY A 65 1.52 24.90 2.12
C GLY A 65 1.51 24.49 3.61
N LEU A 66 0.78 23.43 3.94
CA LEU A 66 0.57 23.01 5.33
C LEU A 66 1.90 22.58 5.97
N GLN A 67 2.24 23.28 7.05
CA GLN A 67 3.30 22.84 7.95
C GLN A 67 2.83 21.62 8.74
N THR A 68 3.75 20.79 9.20
CA THR A 68 3.45 19.56 9.97
C THR A 68 2.51 19.79 11.16
N LYS A 69 2.52 20.97 11.78
CA LYS A 69 1.61 21.35 12.87
C LYS A 69 0.16 21.59 12.43
N GLY A 70 -0.07 22.00 11.19
CA GLY A 70 -1.39 22.20 10.59
C GLY A 70 -2.06 20.90 10.13
N ILE A 71 -1.29 19.80 10.09
CA ILE A 71 -1.76 18.48 9.68
C ILE A 71 -2.51 17.80 10.83
N GLY A 72 -3.73 17.37 10.55
CA GLY A 72 -4.61 16.65 11.46
C GLY A 72 -4.40 15.15 11.47
N ARG A 73 -5.39 14.48 12.04
CA ARG A 73 -5.38 13.03 12.22
C ARG A 73 -5.65 12.36 10.86
N PRO A 74 -4.83 11.39 10.41
CA PRO A 74 -5.16 10.58 9.24
C PRO A 74 -6.35 9.66 9.56
N VAL A 75 -7.23 9.47 8.57
CA VAL A 75 -8.47 8.71 8.66
C VAL A 75 -8.58 7.81 7.42
N ILE A 76 -8.86 6.52 7.63
CA ILE A 76 -9.15 5.56 6.57
C ILE A 76 -10.53 5.90 5.99
N THR A 77 -10.62 6.03 4.67
CA THR A 77 -11.85 6.33 3.94
C THR A 77 -12.07 5.35 2.78
N ASP A 78 -13.22 5.48 2.13
CA ASP A 78 -13.60 4.74 0.93
C ASP A 78 -13.70 3.22 1.12
N PHE A 79 -14.78 2.83 1.80
CA PHE A 79 -15.16 1.43 2.01
C PHE A 79 -15.97 0.85 0.84
N GLY A 80 -15.94 1.46 -0.34
CA GLY A 80 -16.72 1.03 -1.50
C GLY A 80 -16.39 -0.38 -1.99
N LEU A 81 -15.18 -0.86 -1.70
CA LEU A 81 -14.69 -2.20 -2.04
C LEU A 81 -14.54 -3.12 -0.82
N ALA A 82 -14.84 -2.63 0.39
CA ALA A 82 -14.62 -3.38 1.61
C ALA A 82 -15.53 -4.62 1.70
N VAL A 83 -15.04 -5.67 2.34
CA VAL A 83 -15.75 -6.95 2.51
C VAL A 83 -15.84 -7.35 3.99
N CYS A 84 -16.75 -8.27 4.29
CA CYS A 84 -16.88 -8.84 5.62
C CYS A 84 -15.71 -9.80 5.90
N GLY A 85 -15.03 -9.62 7.03
CA GLY A 85 -13.96 -10.51 7.47
C GLY A 85 -14.42 -11.62 8.43
N ASP A 86 -15.63 -11.51 9.03
CA ASP A 86 -16.21 -12.54 9.91
C ASP A 86 -16.83 -13.68 9.09
N VAL A 87 -15.98 -14.32 8.28
CA VAL A 87 -16.34 -15.44 7.42
C VAL A 87 -15.35 -16.58 7.60
N SER A 88 -15.83 -17.82 7.50
CA SER A 88 -14.99 -19.01 7.71
C SER A 88 -14.19 -19.44 6.48
N HIS A 89 -14.21 -18.67 5.39
CA HIS A 89 -13.59 -19.01 4.11
C HIS A 89 -12.68 -17.87 3.65
N LEU A 90 -11.69 -18.22 2.82
CA LEU A 90 -10.85 -17.24 2.14
C LEU A 90 -11.57 -16.66 0.92
N TYR A 91 -11.27 -15.41 0.60
CA TYR A 91 -11.69 -14.80 -0.64
C TYR A 91 -10.68 -15.06 -1.76
N TYR A 92 -11.15 -15.13 -3.00
CA TYR A 92 -10.33 -15.42 -4.19
C TYR A 92 -10.53 -14.44 -5.33
N HIS A 93 -11.44 -13.46 -5.18
CA HIS A 93 -11.62 -12.44 -6.19
C HIS A 93 -10.49 -11.42 -6.13
N THR A 94 -10.23 -10.76 -7.25
CA THR A 94 -9.20 -9.73 -7.34
C THR A 94 -9.60 -8.49 -6.55
N ILE A 95 -8.69 -8.04 -5.71
CA ILE A 95 -8.73 -6.77 -4.97
C ILE A 95 -7.40 -6.04 -5.16
N GLN A 96 -7.26 -4.90 -4.48
CA GLN A 96 -6.07 -4.05 -4.42
C GLN A 96 -5.70 -3.37 -5.74
N PRO A 97 -5.18 -2.14 -5.68
CA PRO A 97 -4.49 -1.50 -6.79
C PRO A 97 -3.30 -2.36 -7.23
N ASP A 98 -2.94 -2.22 -8.50
CA ASP A 98 -1.86 -2.98 -9.14
C ASP A 98 -0.53 -2.96 -8.37
N ASP A 99 -0.07 -1.78 -7.96
CA ASP A 99 1.21 -1.58 -7.25
C ASP A 99 1.16 -1.95 -5.77
N TYR A 100 -0.05 -2.15 -5.23
CA TYR A 100 -0.29 -2.50 -3.83
C TYR A 100 -0.63 -3.98 -3.67
N ARG A 101 -0.74 -4.72 -4.78
CA ARG A 101 -1.28 -6.08 -4.80
C ARG A 101 -0.35 -7.06 -4.07
N ALA A 102 -0.90 -7.78 -3.10
CA ALA A 102 -0.19 -8.77 -2.31
C ALA A 102 0.02 -10.09 -3.08
N PRO A 103 1.02 -10.91 -2.73
CA PRO A 103 1.39 -12.09 -3.51
C PRO A 103 0.28 -13.13 -3.59
N GLU A 104 -0.50 -13.33 -2.53
CA GLU A 104 -1.63 -14.27 -2.49
C GLU A 104 -2.77 -13.85 -3.43
N ILE A 105 -2.90 -12.55 -3.73
CA ILE A 105 -3.85 -12.02 -4.72
C ILE A 105 -3.32 -12.28 -6.13
N ILE A 106 -2.03 -12.03 -6.41
CA ILE A 106 -1.42 -12.31 -7.72
C ILE A 106 -1.51 -13.81 -8.05
N LEU A 107 -1.21 -14.67 -7.08
CA LEU A 107 -1.20 -16.13 -7.25
C LEU A 107 -2.59 -16.76 -7.10
N THR A 108 -3.59 -16.01 -6.66
CA THR A 108 -4.94 -16.52 -6.33
C THR A 108 -4.86 -17.67 -5.31
N ALA A 109 -4.09 -17.48 -4.23
CA ALA A 109 -3.90 -18.45 -3.14
C ALA A 109 -4.97 -18.35 -2.05
N GLY A 110 -5.82 -17.33 -2.12
CA GLY A 110 -6.83 -17.03 -1.11
C GLY A 110 -6.33 -15.98 -0.12
N TRP A 111 -7.20 -15.07 0.28
CA TRP A 111 -6.82 -13.93 1.13
C TRP A 111 -7.87 -13.63 2.22
N SER A 112 -7.42 -12.89 3.23
CA SER A 112 -8.21 -12.39 4.35
C SER A 112 -7.62 -11.05 4.86
N TYR A 113 -7.71 -10.76 6.16
CA TYR A 113 -7.27 -9.52 6.81
C TYR A 113 -5.82 -9.10 6.51
N SER A 114 -4.92 -10.07 6.30
CA SER A 114 -3.51 -9.84 5.96
C SER A 114 -3.32 -9.02 4.67
N ALA A 115 -4.27 -9.03 3.74
CA ALA A 115 -4.21 -8.24 2.52
C ALA A 115 -4.13 -6.73 2.82
N ASP A 116 -4.87 -6.26 3.83
CA ASP A 116 -4.79 -4.87 4.28
C ASP A 116 -3.45 -4.57 4.98
N ILE A 117 -2.91 -5.55 5.71
CA ILE A 117 -1.61 -5.40 6.38
C ILE A 117 -0.50 -5.22 5.34
N TRP A 118 -0.51 -6.02 4.28
CA TRP A 118 0.41 -5.86 3.15
C TRP A 118 0.30 -4.45 2.55
N ASN A 119 -0.92 -3.97 2.30
CA ASN A 119 -1.14 -2.62 1.78
C ASN A 119 -0.60 -1.53 2.70
N VAL A 120 -0.69 -1.68 4.03
CA VAL A 120 -0.07 -0.74 4.96
C VAL A 120 1.45 -0.76 4.85
N GLY A 121 2.07 -1.92 4.65
CA GLY A 121 3.51 -2.03 4.41
C GLY A 121 3.95 -1.24 3.17
N VAL A 122 3.23 -1.42 2.05
CA VAL A 122 3.47 -0.66 0.80
C VAL A 122 3.21 0.83 1.00
N LEU A 123 2.10 1.20 1.65
CA LEU A 123 1.76 2.59 1.94
C LEU A 123 2.85 3.30 2.77
N LEU A 124 3.39 2.64 3.80
CA LEU A 124 4.43 3.22 4.63
C LEU A 124 5.73 3.44 3.85
N TRP A 125 6.05 2.55 2.92
CA TRP A 125 7.16 2.76 2.00
C TRP A 125 6.90 3.96 1.10
N ASP A 126 5.75 4.05 0.42
CA ASP A 126 5.41 5.15 -0.49
C ASP A 126 5.30 6.52 0.20
N LEU A 127 4.96 6.54 1.48
CA LEU A 127 4.96 7.79 2.26
C LEU A 127 6.38 8.25 2.60
N LEU A 128 7.32 7.32 2.65
CA LEU A 128 8.71 7.59 2.99
C LEU A 128 9.52 7.86 1.73
N GLU A 129 9.52 6.93 0.78
CA GLU A 129 10.23 7.02 -0.48
C GLU A 129 9.35 7.56 -1.60
N LYS A 130 9.98 8.16 -2.62
CA LYS A 130 9.27 8.69 -3.78
C LYS A 130 8.91 7.61 -4.80
N ASP A 131 9.68 6.53 -4.81
CA ASP A 131 9.54 5.41 -5.72
C ASP A 131 8.92 4.23 -4.97
N GLY A 132 7.94 3.57 -5.60
CA GLY A 132 7.24 2.44 -5.01
C GLY A 132 8.17 1.24 -4.76
N ILE A 133 7.88 0.47 -3.72
CA ILE A 133 8.72 -0.68 -3.31
C ILE A 133 8.76 -1.80 -4.38
N PHE A 134 7.69 -1.97 -5.16
CA PHE A 134 7.61 -2.95 -6.24
C PHE A 134 7.40 -2.26 -7.59
N GLU A 135 8.45 -2.18 -8.41
CA GLU A 135 8.34 -1.60 -9.74
C GLU A 135 7.75 -2.63 -10.72
N ALA A 136 6.43 -2.58 -10.90
CA ALA A 136 5.70 -3.53 -11.73
C ALA A 136 5.39 -3.01 -13.14
N LEU A 137 5.72 -1.74 -13.44
CA LEU A 137 5.45 -1.12 -14.74
C LEU A 137 6.42 -1.63 -15.81
N ASN A 138 5.86 -2.02 -16.96
CA ASN A 138 6.65 -2.30 -18.15
C ASN A 138 7.04 -0.98 -18.84
N PRO A 139 8.32 -0.60 -18.90
CA PRO A 139 8.73 0.71 -19.44
C PRO A 139 8.46 0.88 -20.94
N HIS A 140 8.22 -0.21 -21.68
CA HIS A 140 7.92 -0.14 -23.11
C HIS A 140 6.43 0.02 -23.40
N LYS A 141 5.58 -0.53 -22.53
CA LYS A 141 4.12 -0.51 -22.70
C LYS A 141 3.41 0.47 -21.77
N MET A 142 4.10 0.94 -20.73
CA MET A 142 3.53 1.71 -19.62
C MET A 142 2.34 0.98 -18.97
N GLU A 143 2.44 -0.35 -18.89
CA GLU A 143 1.41 -1.24 -18.37
C GLU A 143 1.97 -2.07 -17.21
N TYR A 144 1.17 -2.24 -16.17
CA TYR A 144 1.45 -3.16 -15.07
C TYR A 144 1.53 -4.61 -15.56
N THR A 145 2.49 -5.39 -15.05
CA THR A 145 2.48 -6.85 -15.24
C THR A 145 2.79 -7.60 -13.93
N SER A 146 2.03 -8.65 -13.66
CA SER A 146 2.21 -9.50 -12.47
C SER A 146 3.57 -10.19 -12.45
N GLU A 147 4.15 -10.51 -13.61
CA GLU A 147 5.49 -11.08 -13.72
C GLU A 147 6.55 -10.13 -13.18
N ARG A 148 6.48 -8.82 -13.49
CA ARG A 148 7.42 -7.83 -12.97
C ARG A 148 7.21 -7.60 -11.48
N HIS A 149 5.95 -7.52 -11.04
CA HIS A 149 5.63 -7.38 -9.62
C HIS A 149 6.23 -8.56 -8.82
N LEU A 150 5.98 -9.81 -9.23
CA LEU A 150 6.56 -10.99 -8.60
C LEU A 150 8.09 -11.01 -8.66
N ALA A 151 8.69 -10.57 -9.78
CA ALA A 151 10.15 -10.50 -9.90
C ALA A 151 10.78 -9.52 -8.89
N HIS A 152 10.16 -8.37 -8.66
CA HIS A 152 10.57 -7.42 -7.62
C HIS A 152 10.38 -7.99 -6.21
N MET A 153 9.25 -8.64 -5.95
CA MET A 153 9.05 -9.34 -4.67
C MET A 153 10.14 -10.39 -4.43
N ILE A 154 10.51 -11.18 -5.46
CA ILE A 154 11.59 -12.18 -5.37
C ILE A 154 12.95 -11.52 -5.10
N ALA A 155 13.24 -10.40 -5.76
CA ALA A 155 14.50 -9.68 -5.54
C ALA A 155 14.63 -9.15 -4.11
N LEU A 156 13.53 -8.66 -3.53
CA LEU A 156 13.52 -8.05 -2.19
C LEU A 156 13.35 -9.06 -1.05
N LEU A 157 12.48 -10.07 -1.23
CA LEU A 157 12.05 -10.99 -0.19
C LEU A 157 12.67 -12.40 -0.34
N GLY A 158 13.39 -12.65 -1.44
CA GLY A 158 13.80 -13.99 -1.85
C GLY A 158 12.65 -14.78 -2.50
N PRO A 159 12.90 -16.04 -2.93
CA PRO A 159 11.90 -16.84 -3.59
C PRO A 159 10.70 -17.16 -2.68
N PRO A 160 9.47 -17.24 -3.22
CA PRO A 160 8.31 -17.61 -2.43
C PRO A 160 8.42 -19.06 -1.89
N PRO A 161 7.86 -19.33 -0.71
CA PRO A 161 7.79 -20.68 -0.17
C PRO A 161 6.89 -21.57 -1.02
N LYS A 162 7.21 -22.87 -1.08
CA LYS A 162 6.48 -23.84 -1.89
C LYS A 162 5.01 -23.95 -1.47
N GLU A 163 4.75 -23.80 -0.18
CA GLU A 163 3.41 -23.89 0.40
C GLU A 163 2.48 -22.83 -0.19
N LEU A 164 2.94 -21.60 -0.39
CA LEU A 164 2.18 -20.54 -1.07
C LEU A 164 1.92 -20.90 -2.54
N LEU A 165 2.96 -21.38 -3.23
CA LEU A 165 2.86 -21.78 -4.64
C LEU A 165 1.85 -22.91 -4.84
N ASP A 166 1.81 -23.89 -3.92
CA ASP A 166 0.87 -25.02 -3.96
C ASP A 166 -0.59 -24.59 -3.74
N GLN A 167 -0.84 -23.48 -3.04
CA GLN A 167 -2.17 -22.93 -2.78
C GLN A 167 -2.71 -22.10 -3.96
N GLY A 168 -1.82 -21.43 -4.68
CA GLY A 168 -2.20 -20.51 -5.77
C GLY A 168 -2.70 -21.21 -7.02
N SER A 169 -3.97 -20.97 -7.41
CA SER A 169 -4.51 -21.53 -8.65
C SER A 169 -3.83 -20.98 -9.91
N GLU A 170 -3.20 -19.81 -9.81
CA GLU A 170 -2.52 -19.14 -10.92
C GLU A 170 -1.00 -19.30 -10.90
N THR A 171 -0.46 -20.05 -9.92
CA THR A 171 0.97 -20.31 -9.78
C THR A 171 1.62 -20.77 -11.07
N THR A 172 0.98 -21.67 -11.82
CA THR A 172 1.57 -22.26 -13.04
C THR A 172 1.84 -21.24 -14.16
N LYS A 173 1.18 -20.07 -14.14
CA LYS A 173 1.48 -18.96 -15.05
C LYS A 173 2.87 -18.37 -14.81
N TYR A 174 3.32 -18.35 -13.56
CA TYR A 174 4.51 -17.62 -13.13
C TYR A 174 5.67 -18.53 -12.71
N PHE A 175 5.37 -19.74 -12.21
CA PHE A 175 6.34 -20.70 -11.71
C PHE A 175 6.18 -22.05 -12.41
N ASP A 176 7.30 -22.77 -12.55
CA ASP A 176 7.30 -24.14 -13.05
C ASP A 176 7.01 -25.17 -11.94
N HIS A 177 6.95 -26.45 -12.29
CA HIS A 177 6.64 -27.53 -11.34
C HIS A 177 7.70 -27.73 -10.24
N SER A 178 8.90 -27.17 -10.41
CA SER A 178 9.96 -27.18 -9.40
C SER A 178 9.89 -25.98 -8.44
N GLY A 179 8.99 -25.04 -8.70
CA GLY A 179 8.90 -23.76 -7.98
C GLY A 179 9.85 -22.69 -8.52
N ALA A 180 10.50 -22.93 -9.67
CA ALA A 180 11.36 -21.94 -10.28
C ALA A 180 10.52 -20.89 -11.01
N PHE A 181 10.89 -19.61 -10.84
CA PHE A 181 10.23 -18.50 -11.53
C PHE A 181 10.52 -18.58 -13.03
N ARG A 182 9.48 -18.44 -13.85
CA ARG A 182 9.55 -18.61 -15.31
C ARG A 182 10.21 -17.46 -16.06
N TYR A 183 10.36 -16.30 -15.40
CA TYR A 183 10.87 -15.06 -16.00
C TYR A 183 12.09 -14.53 -15.23
N PRO A 184 13.15 -15.33 -15.03
CA PRO A 184 14.30 -14.94 -14.21
C PRO A 184 14.99 -13.66 -14.72
N GLU A 185 14.88 -13.34 -16.01
CA GLU A 185 15.39 -12.12 -16.62
C GLU A 185 14.69 -10.84 -16.15
N LEU A 186 13.52 -10.95 -15.52
CA LEU A 186 12.80 -9.82 -14.96
C LEU A 186 13.23 -9.50 -13.53
N ILE A 187 13.96 -10.39 -12.85
CA ILE A 187 14.42 -10.18 -11.48
C ILE A 187 15.57 -9.18 -11.50
N PRO A 188 15.42 -7.99 -10.88
CA PRO A 188 16.51 -7.01 -10.83
C PRO A 188 17.73 -7.54 -10.07
N GLU A 189 18.90 -7.47 -10.70
CA GLU A 189 20.16 -7.86 -10.05
C GLU A 189 20.61 -6.81 -9.03
N GLY A 190 21.00 -7.27 -7.84
CA GLY A 190 21.57 -6.40 -6.80
C GLY A 190 20.57 -5.48 -6.09
N LEU A 191 19.27 -5.64 -6.36
CA LEU A 191 18.24 -4.91 -5.64
C LEU A 191 18.20 -5.39 -4.18
N SER A 192 18.15 -4.44 -3.26
CA SER A 192 18.24 -4.67 -1.82
C SER A 192 17.33 -3.67 -1.14
N LEU A 193 16.45 -4.16 -0.27
CA LEU A 193 15.53 -3.32 0.52
C LEU A 193 16.29 -2.24 1.30
N VAL A 194 17.47 -2.59 1.80
CA VAL A 194 18.34 -1.67 2.54
C VAL A 194 18.86 -0.58 1.59
N ASP A 195 19.36 -0.93 0.41
CA ASP A 195 19.95 0.06 -0.50
C ASP A 195 18.90 0.93 -1.22
N SER A 196 17.67 0.44 -1.33
CA SER A 196 16.53 1.19 -1.89
C SER A 196 15.97 2.25 -0.94
N LEU A 197 16.23 2.17 0.36
CA LEU A 197 15.73 3.10 1.37
C LEU A 197 16.72 4.26 1.59
N ASN A 198 16.35 5.46 1.17
CA ASN A 198 17.22 6.63 1.03
C ASN A 198 16.85 7.82 1.92
N GLN A 199 15.60 7.90 2.41
CA GLN A 199 15.16 9.04 3.23
C GLN A 199 15.60 8.96 4.70
N ILE A 200 15.97 7.77 5.18
CA ILE A 200 16.39 7.54 6.56
C ILE A 200 17.67 6.72 6.62
N GLU A 201 18.48 6.96 7.66
CA GLU A 201 19.79 6.37 7.84
C GLU A 201 19.96 5.79 9.27
N GLY A 202 21.03 5.04 9.50
CA GLY A 202 21.40 4.55 10.82
C GLY A 202 20.36 3.64 11.47
N GLU A 203 20.12 3.83 12.77
CA GLU A 203 19.20 2.99 13.57
C GLU A 203 17.74 3.14 13.15
N ASP A 204 17.33 4.33 12.68
CA ASP A 204 15.97 4.57 12.19
C ASP A 204 15.68 3.73 10.94
N LYS A 205 16.67 3.65 10.04
CA LYS A 205 16.62 2.80 8.85
C LYS A 205 16.41 1.34 9.21
N VAL A 206 17.23 0.80 10.11
CA VAL A 206 17.12 -0.59 10.56
C VAL A 206 15.76 -0.86 11.20
N SER A 207 15.33 0.03 12.11
CA SER A 207 14.07 -0.14 12.83
C SER A 207 12.85 -0.05 11.91
N PHE A 208 12.86 0.83 10.92
CA PHE A 208 11.79 0.93 9.92
C PHE A 208 11.72 -0.34 9.06
N LEU A 209 12.88 -0.83 8.59
CA LEU A 209 12.93 -2.06 7.78
C LEU A 209 12.42 -3.26 8.57
N ASP A 210 12.86 -3.42 9.83
CA ASP A 210 12.35 -4.46 10.71
C ASP A 210 10.84 -4.37 10.89
N PHE A 211 10.30 -3.15 10.98
CA PHE A 211 8.87 -2.91 11.11
C PHE A 211 8.07 -3.27 9.85
N ILE A 212 8.44 -2.76 8.67
CA ILE A 212 7.70 -3.04 7.42
C ILE A 212 7.82 -4.50 6.98
N MET A 213 8.94 -5.17 7.30
CA MET A 213 9.13 -6.59 6.98
C MET A 213 8.21 -7.50 7.78
N ARG A 214 7.56 -7.02 8.83
CA ARG A 214 6.48 -7.74 9.53
C ARG A 214 5.15 -7.69 8.77
N MET A 215 5.03 -6.83 7.76
CA MET A 215 3.84 -6.65 6.93
C MET A 215 4.02 -7.25 5.53
N LEU A 216 5.24 -7.21 5.00
CA LEU A 216 5.58 -7.69 3.66
C LEU A 216 6.11 -9.13 3.73
N ARG A 217 5.20 -10.09 3.87
CA ARG A 217 5.51 -11.53 3.90
C ARG A 217 4.90 -12.26 2.71
N TRP A 218 5.60 -13.27 2.22
CA TRP A 218 5.04 -14.18 1.22
C TRP A 218 3.81 -14.91 1.76
N GLN A 219 3.91 -15.43 2.99
CA GLN A 219 2.80 -16.12 3.62
C GLN A 219 1.89 -15.13 4.35
N PRO A 220 0.60 -15.07 4.02
CA PRO A 220 -0.34 -14.16 4.66
C PRO A 220 -0.41 -14.35 6.19
N GLU A 221 -0.25 -15.59 6.66
CA GLU A 221 -0.29 -15.94 8.08
C GLU A 221 0.96 -15.51 8.86
N GLU A 222 2.06 -15.19 8.17
CA GLU A 222 3.28 -14.67 8.79
C GLU A 222 3.22 -13.15 8.98
N CYS A 223 2.27 -12.46 8.33
CA CYS A 223 2.04 -11.04 8.54
C CYS A 223 1.59 -10.78 9.99
N SER A 224 2.20 -9.81 10.64
CA SER A 224 1.76 -9.38 11.97
C SER A 224 0.39 -8.72 11.89
N SER A 225 -0.48 -8.98 12.88
CA SER A 225 -1.76 -8.29 12.97
C SER A 225 -1.58 -6.79 13.23
N ALA A 226 -2.59 -5.98 12.88
CA ALA A 226 -2.57 -4.54 13.19
C ALA A 226 -2.35 -4.28 14.70
N LYS A 227 -2.90 -5.14 15.57
CA LYS A 227 -2.70 -5.10 17.01
C LYS A 227 -1.25 -5.33 17.42
N ASP A 228 -0.58 -6.32 16.82
CA ASP A 228 0.82 -6.62 17.12
C ASP A 228 1.76 -5.54 16.59
N LEU A 229 1.41 -4.92 15.46
CA LEU A 229 2.15 -3.80 14.88
C LEU A 229 2.01 -2.53 15.74
N LEU A 230 0.85 -2.27 16.34
CA LEU A 230 0.66 -1.17 17.30
C LEU A 230 1.52 -1.30 18.56
N ALA A 231 1.93 -2.52 18.91
CA ALA A 231 2.81 -2.76 20.04
C ALA A 231 4.30 -2.57 19.69
N ASP A 232 4.64 -2.39 18.41
CA ASP A 232 6.02 -2.31 17.94
C ASP A 232 6.78 -1.08 18.52
N PRO A 233 8.05 -1.25 18.95
CA PRO A 233 8.86 -0.14 19.44
C PRO A 233 9.06 1.00 18.44
N TRP A 234 9.07 0.74 17.13
CA TRP A 234 9.29 1.76 16.11
C TRP A 234 8.24 2.88 16.18
N LEU A 235 6.98 2.54 16.47
CA LEU A 235 5.89 3.51 16.65
C LEU A 235 5.97 4.31 17.96
N ARG A 236 6.86 3.94 18.88
CA ARG A 236 7.01 4.55 20.20
C ARG A 236 8.20 5.51 20.28
N ILE A 237 8.98 5.63 19.21
CA ILE A 237 10.11 6.57 19.15
C ILE A 237 9.52 7.98 19.03
N SER A 238 9.72 8.78 20.08
CA SER A 238 9.31 10.17 20.21
C SER A 238 10.53 11.10 20.27
#